data_AF-A0A3B9QFM5-F1
#
_entry.id   AF-A0A3B9QFM5-F1
#
_cell.length_a   1.000
_cell.length_b   1.000
_cell.length_c   1.000
_cell.angle_alpha   90.00
_cell.angle_beta   90.00
_cell.angle_gamma   90.00
#
_symmetry.space_group_name_H-M   'P 1'
#
loop_
_entity.id
_entity.type
_entity.pdbx_description
1 polymer ?
#
loop_
_entity_poly.entity_id
_entity_poly.type
_entity_poly.pdbx_seq_one_letter_code
_entity_poly.pdbx_strand_id
1 'polypeptide(L)'
;MLRTLVRLTAVCVLVVVGWGSSASAWDTTAGKDTNYGSITFGGTGTDFGRGVAVDGSGNVYTTGNFQDTVNFGGGNVTSAGSYDAFVTKLNAAGAHQWTTTFG
;
A
#
# COMPACT_ATOMS: atom_id res chain seq x y z
N MET A 1 -24.22 6.01 31.83
CA MET A 1 -24.88 5.90 30.51
C MET A 1 -23.78 5.67 29.48
N LEU A 2 -23.69 4.45 28.95
CA LEU A 2 -22.56 3.94 28.17
C LEU A 2 -22.57 4.53 26.74
N ARG A 3 -21.44 5.06 26.27
CA ARG A 3 -21.27 5.58 24.90
C ARG A 3 -20.57 4.51 24.05
N THR A 4 -21.31 3.88 23.13
CA THR A 4 -20.74 3.00 22.11
C THR A 4 -20.37 3.84 20.89
N LEU A 5 -19.07 4.03 20.64
CA LEU A 5 -18.56 4.61 19.39
C LEU A 5 -18.07 3.49 18.50
N VAL A 6 -18.82 3.18 17.44
CA VAL A 6 -18.39 2.32 16.33
C VAL A 6 -17.35 3.11 15.53
N ARG A 7 -16.08 2.71 15.63
CA ARG A 7 -15.01 3.28 14.80
C ARG A 7 -15.04 2.61 13.42
N LEU A 8 -15.57 3.31 12.41
CA LEU A 8 -15.30 3.00 10.99
C LEU A 8 -13.92 3.58 10.65
N THR A 9 -12.92 2.73 10.44
CA THR A 9 -11.66 3.13 9.81
C THR A 9 -11.81 3.01 8.29
N ALA A 10 -12.13 4.12 7.64
CA ALA A 10 -12.01 4.27 6.19
C ALA A 10 -10.60 4.81 5.87
N VAL A 11 -9.80 4.01 5.17
CA VAL A 11 -8.54 4.46 4.56
C VAL A 11 -8.91 5.15 3.25
N CYS A 12 -8.90 6.48 3.23
CA CYS A 12 -9.05 7.27 2.00
C CYS A 12 -7.73 8.01 1.73
N VAL A 13 -7.14 7.76 0.55
CA VAL A 13 -5.93 8.42 0.04
C VAL A 13 -6.23 9.91 -0.14
N LEU A 14 -5.43 10.78 0.49
CA LEU A 14 -5.64 12.23 0.50
C LEU A 14 -4.75 12.91 -0.55
N VAL A 15 -5.35 13.61 -1.51
CA VAL A 15 -4.69 14.71 -2.23
C VAL A 15 -5.41 15.99 -1.84
N VAL A 16 -4.77 16.86 -1.06
CA VAL A 16 -5.31 18.19 -0.74
C VAL A 16 -4.32 19.25 -1.21
N VAL A 17 -4.70 19.94 -2.28
CA VAL A 17 -4.15 21.26 -2.66
C VAL A 17 -4.90 22.31 -1.84
N GLY A 18 -4.20 23.01 -0.95
CA GLY A 18 -4.79 24.03 -0.09
C GLY A 18 -4.33 25.44 -0.45
N TRP A 19 -5.28 26.30 -0.80
CA TRP A 19 -5.18 27.75 -0.57
C TRP A 19 -6.46 28.19 0.14
N GLY A 20 -6.32 28.97 1.22
CA GLY A 20 -7.45 29.55 1.91
C GLY A 20 -7.52 29.16 3.38
N SER A 21 -7.01 30.06 4.20
CA SER A 21 -7.01 30.05 5.66
C SER A 21 -8.44 30.15 6.23
N SER A 22 -9.11 29.02 6.46
CA SER A 22 -9.98 28.79 7.64
C SER A 22 -10.60 27.38 7.64
N ALA A 23 -10.08 26.53 8.53
CA ALA A 23 -10.71 25.38 9.18
C ALA A 23 -11.40 24.31 8.31
N SER A 24 -10.70 23.20 8.07
CA SER A 24 -11.16 21.92 8.61
C SER A 24 -9.97 21.22 9.26
N ALA A 25 -10.07 21.00 10.56
CA ALA A 25 -9.01 20.46 11.39
C ALA A 25 -8.74 19.00 10.99
N TRP A 26 -7.59 18.76 10.37
CA TRP A 26 -6.95 17.46 10.47
C TRP A 26 -6.57 17.28 11.95
N ASP A 27 -7.17 16.26 12.57
CA ASP A 27 -7.01 15.85 13.97
C ASP A 27 -5.66 16.25 14.61
N THR A 28 -5.66 17.30 15.43
CA THR A 28 -4.50 17.83 16.18
C THR A 28 -4.22 17.07 17.48
N THR A 29 -4.55 15.78 17.57
CA THR A 29 -4.03 14.97 18.68
C THR A 29 -2.53 14.82 18.47
N ALA A 30 -1.74 15.57 19.25
CA ALA A 30 -0.28 15.51 19.27
C ALA A 30 0.19 14.04 19.33
N GLY A 31 0.79 13.54 18.24
CA GLY A 31 1.16 12.13 18.04
C GLY A 31 0.46 11.41 16.89
N LYS A 32 -0.35 12.10 16.07
CA LYS A 32 -1.02 11.56 14.87
C LYS A 32 -0.50 12.05 13.52
N ASP A 33 0.70 12.61 13.49
CA ASP A 33 1.74 12.22 12.53
C ASP A 33 2.05 10.71 12.70
N THR A 34 0.98 9.94 12.59
CA THR A 34 0.92 8.49 12.65
C THR A 34 1.83 8.06 11.52
N ASN A 35 2.88 7.34 11.87
CA ASN A 35 3.77 6.72 10.90
C ASN A 35 2.92 5.70 10.13
N TYR A 36 2.22 6.18 9.09
CA TYR A 36 1.49 5.36 8.14
C TYR A 36 2.59 4.66 7.34
N GLY A 37 3.16 3.60 7.92
CA GLY A 37 4.34 2.93 7.39
C GLY A 37 4.22 2.74 5.89
N SER A 38 5.15 3.32 5.14
CA SER A 38 5.23 3.10 3.71
C SER A 38 6.00 1.82 3.48
N ILE A 39 5.40 0.91 2.72
CA ILE A 39 6.10 -0.27 2.23
C ILE A 39 6.36 -0.03 0.76
N THR A 40 7.64 -0.02 0.41
CA THR A 40 8.09 0.16 -0.96
C THR A 40 8.67 -1.14 -1.47
N PHE A 41 8.26 -1.51 -2.68
CA PHE A 41 8.85 -2.59 -3.45
C PHE A 41 9.33 -2.00 -4.75
N GLY A 42 10.52 -2.39 -5.17
CA GLY A 42 11.10 -1.94 -6.42
C GLY A 42 12.49 -2.53 -6.64
N GLY A 43 12.85 -2.66 -7.90
CA GLY A 43 14.13 -3.14 -8.38
C GLY A 43 14.97 -2.02 -8.95
N THR A 44 16.06 -2.39 -9.62
CA THR A 44 16.87 -1.45 -10.41
C THR A 44 16.24 -1.15 -11.78
N GLY A 45 15.29 -1.98 -12.22
CA GLY A 45 14.55 -1.84 -13.46
C GLY A 45 13.36 -0.89 -13.33
N THR A 46 12.56 -0.81 -14.39
CA THR A 46 11.32 -0.03 -14.38
C THR A 46 10.18 -0.86 -13.79
N ASP A 47 9.50 -0.33 -12.78
CA ASP A 47 8.39 -1.00 -12.12
C ASP A 47 7.10 -0.17 -12.20
N PHE A 48 5.99 -0.82 -12.51
CA PHE A 48 4.68 -0.19 -12.66
C PHE A 48 3.65 -0.85 -11.75
N GLY A 49 3.18 -0.11 -10.74
CA GLY A 49 1.95 -0.45 -10.02
C GLY A 49 0.72 -0.22 -10.92
N ARG A 50 -0.13 -1.23 -11.06
CA ARG A 50 -1.32 -1.19 -11.92
C ARG A 50 -2.63 -1.21 -11.14
N GLY A 51 -2.66 -1.82 -9.96
CA GLY A 51 -3.87 -1.88 -9.15
C GLY A 51 -3.61 -2.31 -7.71
N VAL A 52 -4.53 -1.93 -6.85
CA VAL A 52 -4.57 -2.32 -5.44
C VAL A 52 -6.01 -2.69 -5.05
N ALA A 53 -6.16 -3.77 -4.29
CA ALA A 53 -7.43 -4.19 -3.71
C ALA A 53 -7.22 -4.61 -2.24
N VAL A 54 -8.25 -4.48 -1.42
CA VAL A 54 -8.21 -4.86 0.00
C VAL A 54 -9.39 -5.78 0.30
N ASP A 55 -9.15 -6.90 0.97
CA ASP A 55 -10.22 -7.81 1.39
C ASP A 55 -10.84 -7.43 2.74
N GLY A 56 -11.92 -8.11 3.13
CA GLY A 56 -12.64 -7.85 4.39
C GLY A 56 -11.82 -8.13 5.66
N SER A 57 -10.68 -8.80 5.55
CA SER A 57 -9.73 -9.03 6.65
C SER A 57 -8.59 -8.01 6.66
N GLY A 58 -8.60 -7.04 5.74
CA GLY A 58 -7.58 -6.02 5.61
C GLY A 58 -6.32 -6.47 4.88
N ASN A 59 -6.30 -7.65 4.24
CA ASN A 59 -5.16 -8.03 3.41
C ASN A 59 -5.15 -7.18 2.13
N VAL A 60 -3.96 -6.77 1.72
CA VAL A 60 -3.75 -5.92 0.54
C VAL A 60 -3.22 -6.78 -0.60
N TYR A 61 -3.77 -6.58 -1.79
CA TYR A 61 -3.35 -7.23 -3.02
C TYR A 61 -2.89 -6.15 -3.98
N THR A 62 -1.65 -6.24 -4.45
CA THR A 62 -1.10 -5.32 -5.44
C THR A 62 -0.78 -6.06 -6.72
N THR A 63 -0.98 -5.37 -7.84
CA THR A 63 -0.69 -5.90 -9.18
C THR A 63 0.13 -4.90 -9.96
N GLY A 64 0.92 -5.40 -10.90
CA GLY A 64 1.79 -4.55 -11.68
C GLY A 64 2.65 -5.32 -12.66
N ASN A 65 3.64 -4.63 -13.22
CA ASN A 65 4.70 -5.24 -14.02
C ASN A 65 6.04 -4.74 -13.49
N PHE A 66 7.07 -5.58 -13.55
CA PHE A 66 8.40 -5.26 -13.09
C PHE A 66 9.45 -5.70 -14.10
N GLN A 67 10.61 -5.07 -14.04
CA GLN A 67 11.78 -5.41 -14.85
C GLN A 67 12.97 -5.73 -13.95
N ASP A 68 13.88 -6.57 -14.44
CA ASP A 68 15.07 -7.03 -13.74
C ASP A 68 14.70 -7.77 -12.45
N THR A 69 15.30 -7.42 -11.32
CA THR A 69 15.11 -8.11 -10.05
C THR A 69 14.43 -7.20 -9.04
N VAL A 70 13.30 -7.67 -8.50
CA VAL A 70 12.55 -7.01 -7.42
C VAL A 70 12.47 -7.93 -6.21
N ASN A 71 12.51 -7.34 -5.01
CA ASN A 71 12.16 -8.04 -3.78
C ASN A 71 10.83 -7.49 -3.24
N PHE A 72 9.80 -8.32 -3.29
CA PHE A 72 8.45 -8.00 -2.78
C PHE A 72 8.29 -8.26 -1.28
N GLY A 73 9.38 -8.55 -0.56
CA GLY A 73 9.42 -8.89 0.86
C GLY A 73 9.65 -10.38 1.14
N GLY A 74 9.49 -11.24 0.14
CA GLY A 74 9.70 -12.70 0.24
C GLY A 74 11.04 -13.19 -0.30
N GLY A 75 11.91 -12.28 -0.77
CA GLY A 75 13.14 -12.61 -1.47
C GLY A 75 13.15 -12.07 -2.90
N ASN A 76 14.29 -12.23 -3.57
CA ASN A 76 14.50 -11.71 -4.92
C ASN A 76 13.73 -12.54 -5.95
N VAL A 77 13.04 -11.84 -6.86
CA VAL A 77 12.39 -12.41 -8.04
C VAL A 77 12.90 -11.67 -9.27
N THR A 78 13.37 -12.40 -10.26
CA THR A 78 13.91 -11.84 -11.51
C THR A 78 12.92 -12.09 -12.65
N SER A 79 12.67 -11.08 -13.48
CA SER A 79 11.82 -11.21 -14.65
C SER A 79 12.42 -12.16 -15.68
N ALA A 80 11.58 -12.96 -16.34
CA ALA A 80 11.98 -13.88 -17.41
C ALA A 80 12.25 -13.15 -18.74
N GLY A 81 11.73 -11.93 -18.91
CA GLY A 81 11.98 -11.07 -20.06
C GLY A 81 12.08 -9.59 -19.68
N SER A 82 11.60 -8.72 -20.59
CA SER A 82 11.62 -7.26 -20.38
C SER A 82 10.69 -6.81 -19.25
N TYR A 83 9.48 -7.37 -19.18
CA TYR A 83 8.51 -7.07 -18.13
C TYR A 83 7.73 -8.33 -17.81
N ASP A 84 7.69 -8.69 -16.53
CA ASP A 84 6.83 -9.75 -16.03
C ASP A 84 5.71 -9.12 -15.19
N ALA A 85 4.49 -9.66 -15.30
CA ALA A 85 3.40 -9.25 -14.43
C ALA A 85 3.59 -9.85 -13.04
N PHE A 86 3.14 -9.16 -11.99
CA PHE A 86 3.13 -9.68 -10.63
C PHE A 86 1.77 -9.51 -9.96
N VAL A 87 1.49 -10.42 -9.03
CA VAL A 87 0.45 -10.28 -8.01
C VAL A 87 1.10 -10.56 -6.66
N THR A 88 0.99 -9.60 -5.73
CA THR A 88 1.55 -9.71 -4.38
C THR A 88 0.45 -9.54 -3.35
N LYS A 89 0.46 -10.41 -2.33
CA LYS A 89 -0.41 -10.28 -1.15
C LYS A 89 0.39 -9.87 0.07
N LEU A 90 -0.12 -8.87 0.78
CA LEU A 90 0.32 -8.44 2.10
C LEU A 90 -0.80 -8.69 3.12
N ASN A 91 -0.45 -8.97 4.37
CA ASN A 91 -1.43 -9.02 5.45
C ASN A 91 -1.85 -7.60 5.91
N ALA A 92 -2.78 -7.50 6.86
CA ALA A 92 -3.27 -6.22 7.37
C ALA A 92 -2.20 -5.35 8.07
N ALA A 93 -1.07 -5.95 8.47
CA ALA A 93 0.09 -5.23 9.00
C ALA A 93 1.09 -4.83 7.89
N GLY A 94 0.77 -5.13 6.62
CA GLY A 94 1.64 -4.88 5.47
C GLY A 94 2.76 -5.91 5.27
N ALA A 95 2.81 -6.99 6.07
CA ALA A 95 3.85 -8.00 5.88
C ALA A 95 3.54 -8.87 4.65
N HIS A 96 4.54 -9.07 3.79
CA HIS A 96 4.47 -9.96 2.63
C HIS A 96 3.99 -11.35 3.03
N GLN A 97 3.09 -11.91 2.22
CA GLN A 97 2.57 -13.27 2.39
C GLN A 97 3.01 -14.16 1.23
N TRP A 98 2.83 -13.68 0.00
CA TRP A 98 3.28 -14.37 -1.21
C TRP A 98 3.31 -13.39 -2.39
N THR A 99 4.09 -13.76 -3.39
CA THR A 99 4.10 -13.13 -4.71
C THR A 99 4.04 -14.22 -5.78
N THR A 100 3.29 -13.97 -6.84
CA THR A 100 3.27 -14.78 -8.05
C THR A 100 3.58 -13.90 -9.23
N THR A 101 4.47 -14.34 -10.11
CA THR A 101 4.86 -13.63 -11.32
C THR A 101 4.42 -14.40 -12.57
N PHE A 102 4.23 -13.67 -13.66
CA PHE A 102 3.79 -14.20 -14.95
C PHE A 102 4.62 -13.55 -16.07
N GLY A 103 5.36 -14.38 -16.82
CA GLY A 103 6.29 -13.97 -17.88
C GLY A 103 6.82 -15.19 -18.62
#